data_AF-A0A349X4S9-F1
#
_entry.id   AF-A0A349X4S9-F1
#
_cell.length_a   1.000
_cell.length_b   1.000
_cell.length_c   1.000
_cell.angle_alpha   90.00
_cell.angle_beta   90.00
_cell.angle_gamma   90.00
#
_symmetry.space_group_name_H-M   'P 1'
#
loop_
_entity.id
_entity.type
_entity.pdbx_description
1 polymer ?
#
loop_
_entity_poly.entity_id
_entity_poly.type
_entity_poly.pdbx_seq_one_letter_code
_entity_poly.pdbx_strand_id
1 'polypeptide(L)' 'MDAVALASYIFSKLKKLEEGHVEFLTGGNIKTMEDYKFVMGELSMLRTLRAELKEALQFEGDPDE' A
#
# COMPACT_ATOMS: atom_id res chain seq x y z
N MET A 1 -19.68 13.92 0.23
CA MET A 1 -18.23 13.76 0.03
C MET A 1 -18.07 13.19 -1.37
N ASP A 2 -17.31 13.83 -2.25
CA ASP A 2 -17.11 13.34 -3.62
C ASP A 2 -16.42 11.97 -3.57
N ALA A 3 -16.98 10.97 -4.26
CA ALA A 3 -16.46 9.60 -4.27
C ALA A 3 -15.02 9.56 -4.80
N VAL A 4 -14.69 10.46 -5.73
CA VAL A 4 -13.32 10.63 -6.26
C VAL A 4 -12.38 11.13 -5.16
N ALA A 5 -12.80 12.14 -4.38
CA ALA A 5 -11.99 12.67 -3.29
C ALA A 5 -11.74 11.64 -2.18
N LEU A 6 -12.74 10.79 -1.90
CA LEU A 6 -12.60 9.69 -0.95
C LEU A 6 -11.62 8.62 -1.47
N ALA A 7 -11.74 8.23 -2.74
CA ALA A 7 -10.82 7.30 -3.37
C ALA A 7 -9.37 7.81 -3.34
N SER A 8 -9.13 9.04 -3.79
CA SER A 8 -7.79 9.66 -3.75
C SER A 8 -7.22 9.74 -2.33
N TYR A 9 -8.05 10.05 -1.34
CA TYR A 9 -7.63 10.03 0.06
C TYR A 9 -7.19 8.63 0.50
N ILE A 10 -7.98 7.60 0.19
CA ILE A 10 -7.66 6.21 0.53
C ILE A 10 -6.36 5.76 -0.14
N PHE A 11 -6.18 6.01 -1.44
CA PHE A 11 -4.94 5.68 -2.15
C PHE A 11 -3.71 6.38 -1.56
N SER A 12 -3.84 7.67 -1.20
CA SER A 12 -2.75 8.39 -0.54
C SER A 12 -2.35 7.78 0.80
N LYS A 13 -3.30 7.22 1.55
CA LYS A 13 -3.04 6.55 2.82
C LYS A 13 -2.39 5.19 2.61
N LEU A 14 -2.84 4.40 1.65
CA LEU A 14 -2.23 3.12 1.30
C LEU A 14 -0.78 3.30 0.86
N LYS A 15 -0.50 4.29 0.00
CA LYS A 15 0.87 4.63 -0.44
C LYS A 15 1.78 4.97 0.74
N LYS A 16 1.32 5.81 1.68
CA LYS A 16 2.09 6.14 2.89
C LYS A 16 2.35 4.94 3.79
N LEU A 17 1.39 4.01 3.88
CA LEU A 17 1.59 2.77 4.62
C LEU A 17 2.66 1.90 3.94
N GLU A 18 2.58 1.72 2.61
CA GLU A 18 3.61 1.00 1.85
C GLU A 18 5.01 1.60 2.05
N GLU A 19 5.14 2.92 1.93
CA GLU A 19 6.40 3.66 2.17
C GLU A 19 6.94 3.39 3.58
N GLY A 20 6.09 3.45 4.61
CA GLY A 20 6.49 3.15 5.99
C GLY A 20 7.00 1.71 6.20
N HIS A 21 6.40 0.73 5.52
CA HIS A 21 6.88 -0.66 5.60
C HIS A 21 8.21 -0.83 4.85
N VAL A 22 8.41 -0.14 3.73
CA VAL A 22 9.69 -0.13 2.99
C VAL A 22 10.79 0.54 3.82
N GLU A 23 10.51 1.67 4.47
CA GLU A 23 11.43 2.33 5.40
C GLU A 23 11.75 1.42 6.59
N PHE A 24 10.77 0.70 7.12
CA PHE A 24 10.98 -0.26 8.20
C PHE A 24 11.94 -1.39 7.77
N LEU A 25 11.73 -1.96 6.57
CA LEU A 25 12.59 -2.99 5.98
C LEU A 25 14.02 -2.49 5.76
N THR A 26 14.17 -1.29 5.21
CA THR A 26 15.47 -0.74 4.80
C THR A 26 16.24 -0.09 5.97
N GLY A 27 15.55 0.33 7.03
CA GLY A 27 16.12 0.99 8.20
C GLY A 27 16.83 0.07 9.21
N GLY A 28 17.01 -1.22 8.89
CA GLY A 28 17.67 -2.18 9.77
C GLY A 28 16.82 -2.62 10.97
N ASN A 29 15.51 -2.41 10.92
CA ASN A 29 14.59 -2.81 11.99
C ASN A 29 14.27 -4.31 12.00
N ILE A 30 14.64 -5.03 10.92
CA ILE A 30 14.48 -6.47 10.77
C ILE A 30 15.58 -7.19 11.57
N LYS A 31 15.19 -7.81 12.68
CA LYS A 31 16.12 -8.55 13.56
C LYS A 31 16.07 -10.04 13.32
N THR A 32 14.94 -10.54 12.82
CA THR A 32 14.73 -11.96 12.55
C THR A 32 14.11 -12.18 11.17
N MET A 33 14.23 -13.41 10.67
CA MET A 33 13.55 -13.83 9.45
C MET A 33 12.02 -13.84 9.60
N GLU A 34 11.51 -13.99 10.83
CA GLU A 34 10.09 -13.91 11.12
C GLU A 34 9.59 -12.47 10.99
N ASP A 35 10.32 -11.49 11.50
CA ASP A 35 10.03 -10.06 11.31
C ASP A 35 9.98 -9.71 9.81
N TYR A 36 10.96 -10.21 9.04
CA TYR A 36 10.98 -10.02 7.60
C TYR A 36 9.74 -10.58 6.92
N LYS A 37 9.38 -11.84 7.22
CA LYS A 37 8.20 -12.50 6.64
C LYS A 37 6.90 -11.78 7.01
N PHE A 38 6.80 -11.31 8.25
CA PHE A 38 5.65 -10.55 8.72
C PHE A 38 5.48 -9.26 7.91
N VAL A 39 6.52 -8.43 7.86
CA VAL A 39 6.47 -7.13 7.15
C VAL A 39 6.26 -7.32 5.65
N MET A 40 6.87 -8.34 5.04
CA MET A 40 6.63 -8.68 3.63
C MET A 40 5.19 -9.15 3.38
N GLY A 41 4.58 -9.86 4.33
CA GLY A 41 3.17 -10.27 4.27
C GLY A 41 2.24 -9.07 4.31
N GLU A 42 2.47 -8.12 5.22
CA GLU A 42 1.72 -6.86 5.30
C GLU A 42 1.86 -6.03 4.03
N LEU A 43 3.08 -5.90 3.50
CA LEU A 43 3.34 -5.21 2.25
C LEU A 43 2.60 -5.85 1.06
N SER A 44 2.54 -7.18 1.01
CA SER A 44 1.81 -7.90 -0.03
C SER A 44 0.30 -7.65 0.09
N MET A 45 -0.26 -7.65 1.30
CA MET A 45 -1.69 -7.36 1.50
C MET A 45 -2.04 -5.94 1.10
N LEU A 46 -1.21 -4.95 1.45
CA LEU A 46 -1.43 -3.55 1.06
C LEU A 46 -1.49 -3.37 -0.46
N ARG A 47 -0.58 -4.04 -1.18
CA ARG A 47 -0.55 -4.02 -2.65
C ARG A 47 -1.78 -4.67 -3.26
N THR A 48 -2.21 -5.82 -2.73
CA THR A 48 -3.44 -6.49 -3.17
C THR A 48 -4.66 -5.60 -2.95
N LEU A 49 -4.82 -5.03 -1.75
CA LEU A 49 -5.92 -4.13 -1.44
C LEU A 49 -5.93 -2.91 -2.37
N ARG A 50 -4.75 -2.35 -2.69
CA ARG A 50 -4.63 -1.25 -3.65
C ARG A 50 -5.10 -1.65 -5.05
N ALA A 51 -4.77 -2.85 -5.51
CA ALA A 51 -5.19 -3.37 -6.80
C ALA A 51 -6.71 -3.59 -6.85
N GLU A 52 -7.28 -4.24 -5.83
CA GLU A 52 -8.73 -4.48 -5.71
C GLU A 52 -9.51 -3.16 -5.65
N LEU A 53 -8.98 -2.14 -4.96
CA LEU A 53 -9.60 -0.80 -4.94
C LEU A 53 -9.51 -0.09 -6.29
N LYS A 54 -8.38 -0.20 -7.02
CA LYS A 54 -8.24 0.35 -8.39
C LYS A 54 -9.30 -0.30 -9.30
N GLU A 55 -9.46 -1.62 -9.22
CA GLU A 55 -10.46 -2.39 -9.98
C GLU A 55 -11.90 -1.99 -9.62
N ALA A 56 -12.24 -1.97 -8.33
CA ALA A 56 -13.58 -1.66 -7.84
C ALA A 56 -14.04 -0.24 -8.21
N LEU A 57 -13.10 0.70 -8.34
CA LEU A 57 -13.38 2.08 -8.71
C LEU A 57 -13.38 2.32 -10.23
N GLN A 58 -13.17 1.28 -11.05
CA GLN A 58 -13.01 1.39 -12.51
C GLN A 58 -12.01 2.50 -12.90
N PHE A 59 -10.89 2.61 -12.18
CA PHE A 59 -9.81 3.49 -12.61
C PHE A 59 -9.21 2.94 -13.90
N GLU A 60 -9.78 3.33 -15.06
CA GLU A 60 -9.13 3.20 -16.36
C GLU A 60 -8.10 4.34 -16.47
N GLY A 61 -6.84 4.01 -16.16
CA GLY A 61 -5.73 4.94 -16.19
C GLY A 61 -4.87 4.78 -14.96
N ASP A 62 -3.59 4.50 -15.15
CA ASP A 62 -2.65 4.43 -14.04
C ASP A 62 -2.50 5.86 -13.46
N PRO A 63 -2.87 6.13 -12.20
CA PRO A 63 -2.61 7.43 -11.59
C PRO A 63 -1.13 7.69 -11.32
N ASP A 64 -0.27 6.72 -11.65
CA ASP A 64 1.19 6.76 -11.53
C ASP A 64 1.90 7.01 -12.89
N GLU A 65 1.15 7.24 -14.01
CA GLU A 65 1.68 7.77 -15.29
C GLU A 65 1.55 9.30 -15.41
#